data_AF-A0A7V9N5F9-F1
#
_entry.id   AF-A0A7V9N5F9-F1
#
_cell.length_a   1.000
_cell.length_b   1.000
_cell.length_c   1.000
_cell.angle_alpha   90.00
_cell.angle_beta   90.00
_cell.angle_gamma   90.00
#
_symmetry.space_group_name_H-M   'P 1'
#
loop_
_entity.id
_entity.type
_entity.pdbx_description
1 polymer ?
#
loop_
_entity_poly.entity_id
_entity_poly.type
_entity_poly.pdbx_seq_one_letter_code
_entity_poly.pdbx_strand_id
1 'polypeptide(L)'
;MAEFDVGNAVTVKMPRGVSKRGIPGISVLYSTWPEARFDGATGTVVEIDPRSTYGIPLYLVDFAGHTNRVAIPWQRQWFRGEWIVAQGDRTPRPVATEGELVAASGAAKTSSEEST
;
A
#
# COMPACT_ATOMS: atom_id res chain seq x y z
N MET A 1 14.26 1.36 11.18
CA MET A 1 12.99 0.67 10.88
C MET A 1 12.28 1.49 9.82
N ALA A 2 11.84 0.88 8.73
CA ALA A 2 11.13 1.62 7.68
C ALA A 2 9.71 1.91 8.17
N GLU A 3 9.48 3.14 8.62
CA GLU A 3 8.18 3.64 9.01
C GLU A 3 7.46 4.07 7.72
N PHE A 4 6.64 3.17 7.20
CA PHE A 4 5.76 3.45 6.07
C PHE A 4 4.48 4.08 6.60
N ASP A 5 4.08 5.20 6.02
CA ASP A 5 2.80 5.84 6.30
C ASP A 5 1.70 5.33 5.36
N VAL A 6 0.46 5.49 5.82
CA VAL A 6 -0.73 5.29 4.96
C VAL A 6 -0.65 6.25 3.77
N GLY A 7 -0.90 5.72 2.57
CA GLY A 7 -0.80 6.43 1.30
C GLY A 7 0.53 6.24 0.58
N ASN A 8 1.55 5.63 1.21
CA ASN A 8 2.83 5.37 0.55
C ASN A 8 2.71 4.26 -0.50
N ALA A 9 3.29 4.51 -1.68
CA ALA A 9 3.48 3.49 -2.70
C ALA A 9 4.66 2.58 -2.31
N VAL A 10 4.39 1.28 -2.26
CA VAL A 10 5.37 0.26 -1.86
C VAL A 10 5.40 -0.88 -2.85
N THR A 11 6.59 -1.40 -3.09
CA THR A 11 6.82 -2.64 -3.83
C THR A 11 7.15 -3.76 -2.87
N VAL A 12 6.45 -4.88 -3.02
CA VAL A 12 6.70 -6.10 -2.24
C VAL A 12 7.99 -6.74 -2.74
N LYS A 13 8.89 -7.03 -1.82
CA LYS A 13 10.17 -7.67 -2.07
C LYS A 13 10.38 -8.78 -1.07
N MET A 14 10.14 -10.02 -1.50
CA MET A 14 10.31 -11.17 -0.63
C MET A 14 11.80 -11.42 -0.31
N PRO A 15 12.11 -11.95 0.88
CA PRO A 15 13.47 -12.34 1.23
C PRO A 15 14.04 -13.30 0.19
N ARG A 16 15.19 -12.93 -0.38
CA ARG A 16 15.89 -13.75 -1.37
C ARG A 16 16.66 -14.86 -0.66
N GLY A 17 16.73 -16.01 -1.29
CA GLY A 17 17.51 -17.15 -0.83
C GLY A 17 17.95 -18.04 -1.98
N VAL A 18 18.71 -19.07 -1.65
CA VAL A 18 19.22 -20.06 -2.60
C VAL A 18 18.56 -21.39 -2.28
N SER A 19 17.97 -22.03 -3.29
CA SER A 19 17.42 -23.38 -3.14
C SER A 19 18.54 -24.40 -2.94
N LYS A 20 18.20 -25.62 -2.50
CA LYS A 20 19.16 -26.75 -2.43
C LYS A 20 19.87 -27.04 -3.77
N ARG A 21 19.32 -26.59 -4.90
CA ARG A 21 19.88 -26.74 -6.25
C ARG A 21 20.72 -25.54 -6.71
N GLY A 22 21.01 -24.58 -5.84
CA GLY A 22 21.78 -23.38 -6.20
C GLY A 22 21.00 -22.31 -6.97
N ILE A 23 19.71 -22.52 -7.22
CA ILE A 23 18.88 -21.55 -7.97
C ILE A 23 18.52 -20.39 -7.03
N PRO A 24 18.85 -19.14 -7.39
CA PRO A 24 18.45 -17.95 -6.63
C PRO A 24 16.97 -17.65 -6.83
N GLY A 25 16.26 -17.30 -5.76
CA GLY A 25 14.82 -16.99 -5.83
C GLY A 25 14.28 -16.47 -4.51
N ILE A 26 12.96 -16.55 -4.31
CA ILE A 26 12.36 -16.39 -2.99
C ILE A 26 12.93 -17.46 -2.08
N SER A 27 13.34 -17.09 -0.87
CA SER A 27 13.86 -18.04 0.11
C SER A 27 12.86 -19.17 0.33
N VAL A 28 13.36 -20.41 0.36
CA VAL A 28 12.54 -21.62 0.50
C VAL A 28 11.71 -21.59 1.80
N LEU A 29 12.15 -20.85 2.81
CA LEU A 29 11.43 -20.65 4.06
C LEU A 29 10.10 -19.91 3.89
N TYR A 30 9.98 -19.08 2.84
CA TYR A 30 8.83 -18.21 2.60
C TYR A 30 8.11 -18.52 1.28
N SER A 31 8.62 -19.46 0.47
CA SER A 31 8.07 -19.74 -0.87
C SER A 31 6.63 -20.27 -0.85
N THR A 32 6.20 -20.89 0.25
CA THR A 32 4.84 -21.41 0.43
C THR A 32 3.88 -20.38 1.02
N TRP A 33 4.38 -19.21 1.43
CA TRP A 33 3.57 -18.19 2.07
C TRP A 33 2.71 -17.45 1.04
N PRO A 34 1.46 -17.08 1.37
CA PRO A 34 0.59 -16.29 0.49
C PRO A 34 1.26 -15.04 -0.09
N GLU A 35 2.07 -14.35 0.73
CA GLU A 35 2.80 -13.12 0.41
C GLU A 35 3.83 -13.33 -0.71
N ALA A 36 4.33 -14.55 -0.90
CA ALA A 36 5.26 -14.87 -1.97
C ALA A 36 4.67 -14.65 -3.37
N ARG A 37 3.35 -14.76 -3.51
CA ARG A 37 2.64 -14.52 -4.78
C ARG A 37 2.62 -13.06 -5.19
N PHE A 38 2.92 -12.16 -4.25
CA PHE A 38 2.97 -10.72 -4.45
C PHE A 38 4.40 -10.22 -4.70
N ASP A 39 5.42 -11.08 -4.78
CA ASP A 39 6.80 -10.63 -5.03
C ASP A 39 6.90 -9.80 -6.31
N GLY A 40 7.42 -8.58 -6.18
CA GLY A 40 7.52 -7.60 -7.27
C GLY A 40 6.23 -6.83 -7.58
N ALA A 41 5.13 -7.07 -6.86
CA ALA A 41 3.91 -6.29 -6.99
C ALA A 41 4.05 -4.94 -6.28
N THR A 42 3.51 -3.90 -6.89
CA THR A 42 3.39 -2.56 -6.32
C THR A 42 1.96 -2.32 -5.85
N GLY A 43 1.84 -1.78 -4.64
CA GLY A 43 0.57 -1.35 -4.05
C GLY A 43 0.73 -0.08 -3.22
N THR A 44 -0.36 0.36 -2.60
CA THR A 44 -0.39 1.50 -1.69
C THR A 44 -0.69 1.02 -0.28
N VAL A 45 0.00 1.53 0.73
CA VAL A 45 -0.33 1.23 2.14
C VAL A 45 -1.65 1.92 2.50
N VAL A 46 -2.63 1.17 3.01
CA VAL A 46 -3.95 1.68 3.39
C VAL A 46 -4.14 1.67 4.91
N GLU A 47 -3.53 0.71 5.59
CA GLU A 47 -3.70 0.54 7.04
C GLU A 47 -2.40 0.02 7.67
N ILE A 48 -2.20 0.32 8.95
CA ILE A 48 -1.04 -0.09 9.73
C ILE A 48 -1.55 -0.68 11.04
N ASP A 49 -1.16 -1.93 11.31
CA ASP A 49 -1.39 -2.58 12.61
C ASP A 49 -0.06 -2.62 13.40
N PRO A 50 0.17 -1.66 14.30
CA PRO A 50 1.37 -1.62 15.14
C PRO A 50 1.33 -2.64 16.29
N ARG A 51 0.20 -3.30 16.55
CA ARG A 51 -0.03 -4.19 17.70
C ARG A 51 -0.26 -5.65 17.30
N SER A 52 0.21 -6.05 16.12
CA SER A 52 0.10 -7.44 15.68
C SER A 52 0.62 -8.43 16.74
N THR A 53 0.10 -9.66 16.71
CA THR A 53 0.28 -10.73 17.70
C THR A 53 1.71 -10.94 18.22
N TYR A 54 2.74 -10.58 17.45
CA TYR A 54 4.15 -10.78 17.79
C TYR A 54 4.93 -9.48 18.02
N GLY A 55 4.26 -8.33 18.15
CA GLY A 55 4.90 -7.02 18.28
C GLY A 55 5.61 -6.56 17.00
N ILE A 56 5.31 -7.21 15.87
CA ILE A 56 5.86 -6.86 14.55
C ILE A 56 4.80 -6.03 13.82
N PRO A 57 5.10 -4.78 13.40
CA PRO A 57 4.13 -3.97 12.69
C PRO A 57 3.78 -4.59 11.34
N LEU A 58 2.48 -4.66 11.05
CA LEU A 58 1.95 -5.10 9.77
C LEU A 58 1.39 -3.90 8.99
N TYR A 59 1.56 -3.94 7.68
CA TYR A 59 1.12 -2.91 6.74
C TYR A 59 0.16 -3.55 5.73
N LEU A 60 -1.07 -3.04 5.66
CA LEU A 60 -2.05 -3.46 4.67
C LEU A 60 -1.78 -2.76 3.36
N VAL A 61 -1.48 -3.51 2.32
CA VAL A 61 -1.18 -2.97 0.99
C VAL A 61 -2.34 -3.29 0.04
N ASP A 62 -2.84 -2.25 -0.64
CA ASP A 62 -3.87 -2.35 -1.69
C ASP A 62 -3.24 -2.24 -3.08
N PHE A 63 -3.52 -3.24 -3.91
CA PHE A 63 -2.99 -3.40 -5.27
C PHE A 63 -3.98 -3.00 -6.37
N ALA A 64 -5.25 -2.69 -6.04
CA ALA A 64 -6.30 -2.47 -7.02
C ALA A 64 -6.03 -1.28 -7.98
N GLY A 65 -5.25 -0.30 -7.53
CA GLY A 65 -4.90 0.90 -8.31
C GLY A 65 -3.59 0.83 -9.10
N HIS A 66 -2.91 -0.33 -9.14
CA HIS A 66 -1.57 -0.45 -9.71
C HIS A 66 -1.51 -1.45 -10.86
N THR A 67 -0.85 -1.04 -11.95
CA THR A 67 -0.57 -1.93 -13.10
C THR A 67 0.55 -2.89 -12.74
N ASN A 68 0.17 -4.07 -12.26
CA ASN A 68 1.09 -5.11 -11.86
C ASN A 68 1.32 -6.13 -12.99
N ARG A 69 2.59 -6.48 -13.25
CA ARG A 69 2.94 -7.55 -14.21
C ARG A 69 2.65 -8.95 -13.67
N VAL A 70 2.56 -9.09 -12.36
CA VAL A 70 2.31 -10.36 -11.66
C VAL A 70 0.81 -10.54 -11.49
N ALA A 71 0.32 -11.76 -11.69
CA ALA A 71 -1.09 -12.10 -11.45
C ALA A 71 -1.36 -12.12 -9.95
N ILE A 72 -2.00 -11.07 -9.45
CA ILE A 72 -2.29 -10.90 -8.03
C ILE A 72 -3.58 -11.65 -7.68
N PRO A 73 -3.56 -12.57 -6.71
CA PRO A 73 -4.71 -13.42 -6.41
C PRO A 73 -5.85 -12.69 -5.67
N TRP A 74 -5.55 -11.61 -4.95
CA TRP A 74 -6.55 -10.75 -4.31
C TRP A 74 -5.99 -9.34 -4.06
N GLN A 75 -6.86 -8.35 -3.92
CA GLN A 75 -6.48 -6.94 -4.00
C GLN A 75 -5.78 -6.37 -2.76
N ARG A 76 -5.90 -6.99 -1.58
CA ARG A 76 -5.37 -6.44 -0.32
C ARG A 76 -4.71 -7.49 0.56
N GLN A 77 -3.48 -7.24 1.00
CA GLN A 77 -2.73 -8.19 1.82
C GLN A 77 -1.89 -7.48 2.88
N TRP A 78 -1.81 -8.08 4.07
CA TRP A 78 -0.92 -7.64 5.14
C TRP A 78 0.51 -8.10 4.90
N PHE A 79 1.47 -7.19 5.03
CA PHE A 79 2.90 -7.46 4.93
C PHE A 79 3.67 -6.95 6.13
N ARG A 80 4.80 -7.58 6.40
CA ARG A 80 5.79 -7.07 7.34
C ARG A 80 6.55 -5.93 6.68
N GLY A 81 6.97 -4.93 7.47
CA GLY A 81 7.79 -3.82 6.98
C GLY A 81 9.10 -4.25 6.31
N GLU A 82 9.62 -5.43 6.67
CA GLU A 82 10.84 -6.00 6.06
C GLU A 82 10.64 -6.48 4.62
N TRP A 83 9.40 -6.71 4.20
CA TRP A 83 9.05 -7.30 2.89
C TRP A 83 8.52 -6.28 1.91
N ILE A 84 8.49 -5.00 2.29
CA ILE A 84 8.04 -3.91 1.45
C ILE A 84 9.16 -2.88 1.34
N VAL A 85 9.24 -2.25 0.17
CA VAL A 85 10.23 -1.23 -0.13
C VAL A 85 9.50 -0.04 -0.72
N ALA A 86 9.85 1.17 -0.29
CA ALA A 86 9.24 2.39 -0.85
C ALA A 86 9.59 2.50 -2.33
N GLN A 87 8.59 2.78 -3.17
CA GLN A 87 8.79 2.99 -4.60
C GLN A 87 9.02 4.49 -4.87
N GLY A 88 10.29 4.92 -4.88
CA GLY A 88 10.65 6.32 -5.16
C GLY A 88 10.39 7.28 -4.00
N ASP A 89 10.89 8.51 -4.11
CA ASP A 89 10.96 9.50 -3.04
C ASP A 89 9.62 9.67 -2.30
N ARG A 90 9.72 9.71 -0.95
CA ARG A 90 8.63 10.03 -0.02
C ARG A 90 7.91 11.28 -0.49
N THR A 91 6.90 11.13 -1.33
CA THR A 91 5.93 12.18 -1.57
C THR A 91 4.78 11.82 -0.65
N PRO A 92 4.71 12.41 0.57
CA PRO A 92 3.62 12.15 1.47
C PRO A 92 2.33 12.50 0.75
N ARG A 93 1.46 11.50 0.56
CA ARG A 93 0.11 11.78 0.07
C ARG A 93 -0.61 12.48 1.22
N PRO A 94 -1.14 13.70 1.04
CA PRO A 94 -1.89 14.36 2.10
C PRO A 94 -3.09 13.48 2.42
N VAL A 95 -3.13 13.00 3.67
CA VAL A 95 -4.29 12.30 4.23
C VAL A 95 -5.43 13.31 4.15
N ALA A 96 -6.43 13.05 3.29
CA ALA A 96 -7.62 13.87 3.20
C ALA A 96 -8.29 13.84 4.57
N THR A 97 -8.08 14.90 5.34
CA THR A 97 -8.74 15.10 6.61
C THR A 97 -10.19 15.45 6.27
N GLU A 98 -11.15 14.78 6.90
CA GLU A 98 -12.61 14.89 6.71
C GLU A 98 -13.19 16.32 6.62
N GLY A 99 -12.41 17.37 6.93
CA GLY A 99 -12.81 18.76 6.83
C GLY A 99 -12.86 19.36 5.41
N GLU A 100 -12.25 18.75 4.40
CA GLU A 100 -12.21 19.35 3.04
C GLU A 100 -13.47 19.05 2.20
N LEU A 101 -14.24 18.02 2.57
CA LEU A 101 -15.48 17.65 1.87
C LEU A 101 -16.63 18.65 2.11
N VAL A 102 -16.54 19.50 3.14
CA VAL A 102 -17.57 20.51 3.45
C VAL A 102 -17.40 21.80 2.63
N ALA A 103 -16.18 22.09 2.15
CA ALA A 103 -15.90 23.34 1.41
C ALA A 103 -16.44 23.32 -0.04
N ALA A 104 -16.60 22.15 -0.65
CA ALA A 104 -17.06 22.03 -2.03
C ALA A 104 -18.58 22.23 -2.21
N SER A 105 -19.37 22.30 -1.13
CA SER A 105 -20.83 22.47 -1.20
C SER A 105 -21.32 23.90 -0.96
N GLY A 106 -20.42 24.88 -0.79
CA GLY A 106 -20.76 26.23 -0.31
C GLY A 106 -20.88 27.34 -1.37
N ALA A 107 -20.81 27.04 -2.67
CA ALA A 107 -20.77 28.08 -3.72
C ALA A 107 -21.89 27.99 -4.76
N ALA A 108 -23.15 27.90 -4.31
CA ALA A 108 -24.29 28.31 -5.11
C ALA A 108 -24.71 29.72 -4.65
N LYS A 109 -24.06 30.75 -5.22
CA LYS A 109 -24.50 32.13 -5.04
C LYS A 109 -25.91 32.27 -5.63
N THR A 110 -26.85 32.59 -4.75
CA THR A 110 -28.11 33.27 -5.03
C THR A 110 -27.87 34.46 -5.97
N SER A 111 -28.72 34.60 -6.98
CA SER A 111 -29.06 35.89 -7.55
C SER A 111 -30.54 35.84 -7.90
N SER A 112 -31.35 36.25 -6.94
CA SER A 112 -32.73 36.70 -7.11
C SER A 112 -32.81 37.89 -8.11
N GLU A 113 -33.90 37.92 -8.90
CA GLU A 113 -34.80 39.08 -9.20
C GLU A 113 -34.16 40.44 -9.58
N GLU A 114 -34.65 41.30 -10.49
CA GLU A 114 -35.92 41.54 -11.18
C GLU A 114 -35.74 42.80 -12.09
N SER A 115 -36.59 42.94 -13.12
CA SER A 115 -37.02 44.11 -13.93
C SER A 115 -36.29 45.47 -13.89
N THR A 116 -35.98 46.03 -15.07
CA THR A 116 -36.80 47.08 -15.72
C THR A 116 -36.47 47.26 -17.19
#